data_AF-A0A7X3SPN7-F1
#
_entry.id   AF-A0A7X3SPN7-F1
#
_cell.length_a   1.000
_cell.length_b   1.000
_cell.length_c   1.000
_cell.angle_alpha   90.00
_cell.angle_beta   90.00
_cell.angle_gamma   90.00
#
_symmetry.space_group_name_H-M   'P 1'
#
loop_
_entity.id
_entity.type
_entity.pdbx_description
1 polymer ?
#
loop_
_entity_poly.entity_id
_entity_poly.type
_entity_poly.pdbx_seq_one_letter_code
_entity_poly.pdbx_strand_id
1 'polypeptide(L)' 'MDADRLLTMIHDECTKSPEGRADRATVERRFGPEFEDAFLALMNQDCIAKNGPADTISLLPTGRERAEALLG' A
#
# COMPACT_ATOMS: atom_id res chain seq x y z
N MET A 1 5.38 11.06 -6.78
CA MET A 1 6.62 10.49 -6.17
C MET A 1 6.43 8.98 -6.02
N ASP A 2 7.49 8.19 -5.80
CA ASP A 2 7.43 6.72 -5.76
C ASP A 2 6.45 6.15 -4.71
N ALA A 3 6.25 6.86 -3.60
CA ALA A 3 5.24 6.56 -2.60
C ALA A 3 3.79 6.62 -3.16
N ASP A 4 3.48 7.56 -4.06
CA ASP A 4 2.15 7.66 -4.69
C ASP A 4 1.89 6.46 -5.61
N ARG A 5 2.92 6.02 -6.34
CA ARG A 5 2.85 4.82 -7.18
C ARG A 5 2.64 3.57 -6.33
N LEU A 6 3.35 3.46 -5.20
CA LEU A 6 3.18 2.34 -4.29
C LEU A 6 1.78 2.34 -3.67
N LEU A 7 1.27 3.51 -3.28
CA LEU A 7 -0.03 3.67 -2.66
C LEU A 7 -1.18 3.23 -3.58
N THR A 8 -1.13 3.61 -4.86
CA THR A 8 -2.13 3.17 -5.85
C THR A 8 -2.07 1.67 -6.11
N MET A 9 -0.89 1.05 -6.10
CA MET A 9 -0.74 -0.41 -6.19
C MET A 9 -1.30 -1.13 -4.95
N ILE A 10 -1.01 -0.65 -3.74
CA ILE A 10 -1.57 -1.22 -2.51
C ILE A 10 -3.10 -1.11 -2.52
N HIS A 11 -3.63 0.03 -2.97
CA HIS A 11 -5.08 0.23 -3.11
C HIS A 11 -5.70 -0.80 -4.08
N ASP A 12 -5.11 -0.99 -5.26
CA ASP A 12 -5.55 -1.98 -6.26
C ASP A 12 -5.50 -3.43 -5.72
N GLU A 13 -4.48 -3.80 -4.96
CA GLU A 13 -4.42 -5.13 -4.34
C GLU A 13 -5.44 -5.29 -3.19
N CYS A 14 -5.67 -4.23 -2.41
CA CYS A 14 -6.70 -4.25 -1.35
C CYS A 14 -8.11 -4.42 -1.93
N THR A 15 -8.43 -3.83 -3.09
CA THR A 15 -9.77 -3.94 -3.70
C THR A 15 -10.01 -5.30 -4.35
N LYS A 16 -8.95 -6.01 -4.77
CA LYS A 16 -9.04 -7.37 -5.30
C LYS A 16 -9.18 -8.43 -4.22
N SER A 17 -8.74 -8.14 -3.00
CA SER A 17 -8.78 -9.06 -1.88
C SER A 17 -10.14 -9.02 -1.15
N PRO A 18 -10.77 -10.18 -0.89
CA PRO A 18 -12.02 -10.22 -0.11
C PRO A 18 -11.84 -9.72 1.33
N GLU A 19 -10.61 -9.73 1.85
CA GLU A 19 -10.29 -9.25 3.19
C GLU A 19 -9.96 -7.74 3.22
N GLY A 20 -9.92 -7.07 2.07
CA GLY A 20 -9.55 -5.66 1.98
C GLY A 20 -8.07 -5.40 2.35
N ARG A 21 -7.20 -6.41 2.17
CA ARG A 21 -5.78 -6.37 2.52
C ARG A 21 -4.92 -6.78 1.33
N ALA A 22 -3.80 -6.10 1.15
CA ALA A 22 -2.81 -6.44 0.14
C ALA A 22 -1.74 -7.39 0.72
N ASP A 23 -1.26 -8.34 -0.08
CA ASP A 23 -0.12 -9.18 0.27
C ASP A 23 1.18 -8.40 0.05
N ARG A 24 2.03 -8.27 1.09
CA ARG A 24 3.26 -7.47 1.02
C ARG A 24 4.21 -8.01 -0.05
N ALA A 25 4.43 -9.32 -0.08
CA ALA A 25 5.36 -9.94 -1.02
C ALA A 25 4.94 -9.72 -2.49
N THR A 26 3.63 -9.72 -2.75
CA THR A 26 3.06 -9.44 -4.07
C THR A 26 3.30 -7.98 -4.47
N VAL A 27 3.03 -7.03 -3.57
CA VAL A 27 3.26 -5.60 -3.83
C VAL A 27 4.75 -5.32 -4.03
N GLU A 28 5.60 -5.86 -3.15
CA GLU A 28 7.07 -5.70 -3.20
C GLU A 28 7.64 -6.22 -4.53
N ARG A 29 7.25 -7.43 -4.94
CA ARG A 29 7.68 -8.02 -6.23
C ARG A 29 7.25 -7.17 -7.43
N ARG A 30 6.03 -6.62 -7.40
CA ARG A 30 5.51 -5.78 -8.51
C ARG A 30 6.14 -4.40 -8.52
N PHE A 31 6.44 -3.83 -7.35
CA PHE A 31 6.96 -2.46 -7.24
C PHE A 31 8.45 -2.41 -7.60
N GLY A 32 9.22 -3.39 -7.12
CA GLY A 32 10.65 -3.51 -7.35
C GLY A 32 11.50 -3.06 -6.16
N PRO A 33 12.81 -2.84 -6.38
CA PRO A 33 13.80 -2.67 -5.31
C PRO A 33 13.58 -1.44 -4.40
N GLU A 34 12.86 -0.42 -4.89
CA GLU A 34 12.55 0.81 -4.15
C GLU A 34 11.37 0.65 -3.17
N PHE A 35 10.84 -0.57 -3.03
CA PHE A 35 9.66 -0.84 -2.23
C PHE A 35 9.83 -0.42 -0.77
N GLU A 36 10.94 -0.77 -0.12
CA GLU A 36 11.12 -0.52 1.31
C GLU A 36 11.11 0.98 1.64
N ASP A 37 11.79 1.81 0.85
CA ASP A 37 11.82 3.26 1.07
C ASP A 37 10.44 3.89 0.90
N ALA A 38 9.72 3.51 -0.16
CA ALA A 38 8.36 3.98 -0.40
C ALA A 38 7.37 3.45 0.65
N PHE A 39 7.55 2.22 1.12
CA PHE A 39 6.72 1.59 2.14
C PHE A 39 6.88 2.28 3.49
N LEU A 40 8.12 2.55 3.91
CA LEU A 40 8.44 3.33 5.10
C LEU A 40 7.86 4.74 5.02
N ALA A 41 7.96 5.40 3.86
CA ALA A 41 7.38 6.72 3.66
C ALA A 41 5.85 6.71 3.84
N LEU A 42 5.15 5.70 3.30
CA LEU A 42 3.70 5.57 3.46
C LEU A 42 3.28 5.24 4.89
N MET A 43 4.05 4.43 5.62
CA MET A 43 3.79 4.18 7.06
C MET A 43 3.98 5.45 7.89
N ASN A 44 5.03 6.22 7.64
CA ASN A 44 5.30 7.49 8.34
C ASN A 44 4.23 8.57 8.04
N GLN A 45 3.45 8.39 6.98
CA GLN A 45 2.37 9.28 6.56
C GLN A 45 0.99 8.75 6.97
N ASP A 46 0.93 7.71 7.81
CA ASP A 46 -0.32 7.05 8.24
C ASP A 46 -1.21 6.63 7.06
N CYS A 47 -0.61 6.31 5.91
CA CYS A 47 -1.34 5.87 4.73
C CYS A 47 -1.61 4.36 4.76
N ILE A 48 -0.69 3.58 5.35
CA ILE A 48 -0.77 2.13 5.40
C ILE A 48 -0.34 1.59 6.76
N ALA A 49 -0.81 0.39 7.09
CA ALA A 49 -0.38 -0.35 8.27
C ALA A 49 0.08 -1.76 7.89
N LYS A 50 1.15 -2.24 8.51
CA LYS A 50 1.61 -3.63 8.41
C LYS A 50 0.86 -4.50 9.43
N ASN A 51 0.18 -5.53 8.96
CA ASN A 51 -0.57 -6.46 9.80
C ASN A 51 0.26 -7.70 10.16
N GLY A 52 0.96 -7.64 11.30
CA GLY A 52 1.41 -8.80 12.08
C GLY A 52 1.98 -10.01 11.32
N PRO A 53 1.81 -11.26 11.83
CA PRO A 53 2.44 -12.46 11.27
C PRO A 53 1.88 -12.86 9.90
N ALA A 54 0.80 -12.23 9.44
CA ALA A 54 0.21 -12.47 8.13
C ALA A 54 0.94 -11.75 6.98
N ASP A 55 1.87 -10.84 7.30
CA ASP A 55 2.63 -10.04 6.34
C ASP A 55 1.76 -9.35 5.27
N THR A 56 0.55 -8.93 5.69
CA THR A 56 -0.38 -8.18 4.84
C THR A 56 -0.34 -6.69 5.16
N ILE A 57 -0.76 -5.88 4.19
CA ILE A 57 -0.82 -4.43 4.27
C ILE A 57 -2.29 -4.02 4.29
N SER A 58 -2.67 -3.20 5.27
CA SER A 58 -3.96 -2.53 5.30
C SER A 58 -3.82 -1.09 4.85
N LEU A 59 -4.76 -0.65 4.01
CA LEU A 59 -4.90 0.75 3.64
C LEU A 59 -5.68 1.49 4.74
N LEU A 60 -5.07 2.52 5.31
CA LEU A 60 -5.72 3.38 6.31
C LEU A 60 -6.61 4.43 5.62
N PRO A 61 -7.56 5.08 6.33
CA PRO A 61 -8.43 6.09 5.74
C PRO A 61 -7.67 7.18 4.97
N THR A 62 -6.61 7.73 5.58
CA THR A 62 -5.74 8.75 4.95
C THR A 62 -5.11 8.25 3.65
N GLY A 63 -4.64 7.00 3.63
CA GLY A 63 -4.06 6.39 2.45
C GLY A 63 -5.10 6.13 1.37
N ARG A 64 -6.34 5.77 1.75
CA ARG A 64 -7.46 5.60 0.83
C ARG A 64 -7.83 6.91 0.15
N GLU A 65 -8.10 7.96 0.92
CA GLU A 65 -8.49 9.27 0.38
C GLU A 65 -7.42 9.80 -0.59
N ARG A 66 -6.15 9.62 -0.25
CA ARG A 66 -5.04 10.01 -1.13
C ARG A 66 -4.92 9.12 -2.37
N ALA A 67 -5.07 7.79 -2.23
CA ALA A 67 -5.06 6.89 -3.38
C ALA A 67 -6.18 7.22 -4.37
N GLU A 68 -7.38 7.51 -3.87
CA GLU A 68 -8.53 7.91 -4.66
C GLU A 68 -8.28 9.23 -5.39
N ALA A 69 -7.66 10.21 -4.73
CA ALA A 69 -7.27 11.49 -5.36
C ALA A 69 -6.20 11.32 -6.46
N LEU A 70 -5.35 10.29 -6.38
CA LEU A 70 -4.31 10.00 -7.38
C LEU A 70 -4.85 9.21 -8.59
N LEU A 71 -5.98 8.52 -8.44
CA LEU A 71 -6.64 7.73 -9.49
C LEU A 71 -7.73 8.52 -10.24
N GLY A 72 -8.03 9.75 -9.78
CA GLY A 72 -9.06 10.65 -10.31
C GLY A 72 -8.72 11.37 -11.61
#